data_AF-A0A1Y1K1W2-F1
#
_entry.id   AF-A0A1Y1K1W2-F1
#
_cell.length_a   1.000
_cell.length_b   1.000
_cell.length_c   1.000
_cell.angle_alpha   90.00
_cell.angle_beta   90.00
_cell.angle_gamma   90.00
#
_symmetry.space_group_name_H-M   'P 1'
#
loop_
_entity.id
_entity.type
_entity.pdbx_description
1 polymer ?
#
loop_
_entity_poly.entity_id
_entity_poly.type
_entity_poly.pdbx_seq_one_letter_code
_entity_poly.pdbx_strand_id
1 'polypeptide(L)'
;MNVLVGPKGLKPGDELTFFYPSTEWDMNQPFTCLCGHPTCRGTISGAKDMTPQQLQGVWLNGHIRDLLDDRNRSTNGRHESDATARALKEAVLQAEKVVEAARLAMRTYAGVSQKSGVAAVNSAKKNGFAAREDFDVAGLSRRGPTSRELSGEMGGDTVRV
;
A
#
# COMPACT_ATOMS: atom_id res chain seq x y z
N MET A 1 -35.40 -26.19 8.35
CA MET A 1 -34.49 -27.26 7.86
C MET A 1 -34.25 -26.95 6.39
N ASN A 2 -33.04 -26.58 5.98
CA ASN A 2 -32.75 -26.20 4.61
C ASN A 2 -31.90 -27.30 3.96
N VAL A 3 -32.30 -27.74 2.77
CA VAL A 3 -31.54 -28.70 1.97
C VAL A 3 -30.92 -27.94 0.80
N LEU A 4 -29.60 -28.04 0.68
CA LEU A 4 -28.86 -27.43 -0.42
C LEU A 4 -28.62 -28.48 -1.48
N VAL A 5 -28.89 -28.12 -2.74
CA VAL A 5 -28.63 -28.97 -3.90
C VAL A 5 -27.78 -28.21 -4.89
N GLY A 6 -27.03 -28.94 -5.72
CA GLY A 6 -26.26 -28.34 -6.80
C GLY A 6 -27.16 -27.60 -7.80
N PRO A 7 -26.58 -26.76 -8.68
CA PRO A 7 -27.34 -25.92 -9.61
C PRO A 7 -28.23 -26.69 -10.59
N LYS A 8 -27.97 -27.99 -10.79
CA LYS A 8 -28.76 -28.89 -11.64
C LYS A 8 -29.97 -29.52 -10.91
N GLY A 9 -30.08 -29.33 -9.59
CA GLY A 9 -31.03 -30.05 -8.74
C GLY A 9 -30.68 -31.53 -8.56
N LEU A 10 -31.63 -32.28 -8.00
CA LEU A 10 -31.59 -33.75 -7.87
C LEU A 10 -32.86 -34.33 -8.50
N LYS A 11 -32.73 -35.44 -9.21
CA LYS A 11 -33.85 -36.20 -9.80
C LYS A 11 -33.95 -37.59 -9.18
N PRO A 12 -35.13 -38.23 -9.21
CA PRO A 12 -35.27 -39.61 -8.79
C PRO A 12 -34.32 -40.52 -9.59
N GLY A 13 -33.51 -41.30 -8.87
CA GLY A 13 -32.49 -42.17 -9.46
C GLY A 13 -31.08 -41.57 -9.54
N ASP A 14 -30.91 -40.28 -9.23
CA ASP A 14 -29.57 -39.68 -9.15
C ASP A 14 -28.81 -40.18 -7.91
N GLU A 15 -27.50 -40.41 -8.07
CA GLU A 15 -26.61 -40.70 -6.95
C GLU A 15 -26.41 -39.46 -6.07
N LEU A 16 -26.54 -39.63 -4.76
CA LEU A 16 -26.26 -38.57 -3.81
C LEU A 16 -24.76 -38.41 -3.63
N THR A 17 -24.22 -37.31 -4.14
CA THR A 17 -22.81 -36.98 -4.01
C THR A 17 -22.60 -35.87 -2.99
N PHE A 18 -21.49 -35.95 -2.25
CA PHE A 18 -21.15 -34.99 -1.22
C PHE A 18 -19.71 -34.51 -1.36
N PHE A 19 -19.50 -33.20 -1.22
CA PHE A 19 -18.17 -32.60 -1.23
C PHE A 19 -17.66 -32.50 0.21
N TYR A 20 -16.91 -33.51 0.68
CA TYR A 20 -16.37 -33.60 2.04
C TYR A 20 -15.70 -32.31 2.55
N PRO A 21 -14.86 -31.61 1.76
CA PRO A 21 -14.23 -30.35 2.20
C PRO A 21 -15.21 -29.20 2.45
N SER A 22 -16.51 -29.35 2.16
CA SER A 22 -17.51 -28.35 2.54
C SER A 22 -17.79 -28.33 4.04
N THR A 23 -17.51 -29.43 4.75
CA THR A 23 -17.77 -29.57 6.20
C THR A 23 -16.58 -30.10 6.98
N GLU A 24 -15.58 -30.69 6.33
CA GLU A 24 -14.42 -31.30 6.98
C GLU A 24 -13.15 -30.51 6.71
N TRP A 25 -12.48 -30.09 7.80
CA TRP A 25 -11.25 -29.30 7.73
C TRP A 25 -10.04 -30.17 7.39
N ASP A 26 -9.88 -31.27 8.13
CA ASP A 26 -8.75 -32.19 8.05
C ASP A 26 -9.32 -33.61 8.16
N MET A 27 -9.06 -34.44 7.16
CA MET A 27 -9.58 -35.80 7.09
C MET A 27 -8.55 -36.78 7.64
N ASN A 28 -8.98 -37.65 8.56
CA ASN A 28 -8.10 -38.69 9.11
C ASN A 28 -7.62 -39.68 8.05
N GLN A 29 -8.43 -39.92 7.00
CA GLN A 29 -8.10 -40.83 5.89
C GLN A 29 -8.42 -40.16 4.55
N PRO A 30 -7.44 -39.45 3.95
CA PRO A 30 -7.58 -38.92 2.61
C PRO A 30 -7.77 -40.01 1.56
N PHE A 31 -8.47 -39.69 0.46
CA PHE A 31 -8.72 -40.63 -0.62
C PHE A 31 -8.58 -39.98 -2.00
N THR A 32 -8.28 -40.79 -3.02
CA THR A 32 -8.30 -40.34 -4.42
C THR A 32 -9.73 -40.28 -4.93
N CYS A 33 -10.19 -39.12 -5.37
CA CYS A 33 -11.54 -38.95 -5.91
C CYS A 33 -11.69 -39.64 -7.27
N LEU A 34 -12.77 -40.40 -7.42
CA LEU A 34 -13.09 -41.15 -8.63
C LEU A 34 -14.34 -40.60 -9.34
N CYS A 35 -14.72 -39.33 -9.10
CA CYS A 35 -15.97 -38.77 -9.63
C CYS A 35 -15.99 -38.55 -11.16
N GLY A 36 -14.82 -38.61 -11.83
CA GLY A 36 -14.71 -38.50 -13.29
C GLY A 36 -15.05 -37.12 -13.89
N HIS A 37 -15.41 -36.12 -13.07
CA HIS A 37 -15.75 -34.79 -13.58
C HIS A 37 -14.50 -34.02 -14.04
N PRO A 38 -14.56 -33.21 -15.13
CA PRO A 38 -13.41 -32.42 -15.61
C PRO A 38 -12.88 -31.41 -14.58
N THR A 39 -13.69 -31.07 -13.57
CA THR A 39 -13.30 -30.18 -12.45
C THR A 39 -12.95 -30.95 -11.18
N CYS A 40 -12.64 -32.25 -11.29
CA CYS A 40 -12.24 -33.08 -10.16
C CYS A 40 -11.03 -32.47 -9.43
N ARG A 41 -11.01 -32.60 -8.09
CA ARG A 41 -9.92 -32.07 -7.25
C ARG A 41 -8.81 -33.09 -6.96
N GLY A 42 -8.90 -34.30 -7.54
CA GLY A 42 -7.93 -35.36 -7.32
C GLY A 42 -8.07 -35.94 -5.91
N THR A 43 -7.01 -35.85 -5.11
CA THR A 43 -7.02 -36.34 -3.72
C THR A 43 -7.80 -35.40 -2.81
N ILE A 44 -8.66 -35.96 -1.96
CA ILE A 44 -9.47 -35.23 -0.97
C ILE A 44 -8.91 -35.52 0.42
N SER A 45 -8.38 -34.49 1.08
CA SER A 45 -7.83 -34.55 2.46
C SER A 45 -8.51 -33.58 3.44
N GLY A 46 -9.54 -32.86 3.00
CA GLY A 46 -10.20 -31.80 3.76
C GLY A 46 -9.90 -30.40 3.22
N ALA A 47 -10.58 -29.39 3.76
CA ALA A 47 -10.48 -28.00 3.28
C ALA A 47 -9.13 -27.33 3.57
N LYS A 48 -8.42 -27.80 4.61
CA LYS A 48 -7.15 -27.23 5.08
C LYS A 48 -6.09 -27.14 4.01
N ASP A 49 -6.00 -28.15 3.15
CA ASP A 49 -4.96 -28.27 2.12
C ASP A 49 -5.41 -27.75 0.74
N MET A 50 -6.66 -27.28 0.64
CA MET A 50 -7.21 -26.79 -0.62
C MET A 50 -6.88 -25.31 -0.87
N THR A 51 -6.65 -24.99 -2.13
CA THR A 51 -6.48 -23.60 -2.60
C THR A 51 -7.83 -22.89 -2.70
N PRO A 52 -7.86 -21.55 -2.64
CA PRO A 52 -9.09 -20.78 -2.86
C PRO A 52 -9.78 -21.12 -4.19
N GLN A 53 -9.01 -21.41 -5.25
CA GLN A 53 -9.54 -21.79 -6.56
C GLN A 53 -10.19 -23.19 -6.53
N GLN A 54 -9.69 -24.09 -5.68
CA GLN A 54 -10.30 -25.41 -5.49
C GLN A 54 -11.64 -25.35 -4.74
N LEU A 55 -11.79 -24.37 -3.85
CA LEU A 55 -13.00 -24.16 -3.05
C LEU A 55 -14.00 -23.19 -3.71
N GLN A 56 -13.65 -22.59 -4.85
CA GLN A 56 -14.51 -21.65 -5.54
C GLN A 56 -15.73 -22.35 -6.16
N GLY A 57 -16.91 -21.73 -6.03
CA GLY A 57 -18.15 -22.19 -6.66
C GLY A 57 -18.84 -23.35 -5.94
N VAL A 58 -18.28 -23.83 -4.82
CA VAL A 58 -18.93 -24.80 -3.94
C VAL A 58 -19.41 -24.12 -2.67
N TRP A 59 -20.50 -24.63 -2.11
CA TRP A 59 -20.95 -24.21 -0.80
C TRP A 59 -20.03 -24.80 0.28
N LEU A 60 -19.63 -23.98 1.24
CA LEU A 60 -18.92 -24.38 2.45
C LEU A 60 -19.82 -24.10 3.65
N ASN A 61 -19.66 -24.81 4.77
CA ASN A 61 -20.33 -24.43 6.01
C ASN A 61 -19.66 -23.20 6.65
N GLY A 62 -20.28 -22.61 7.67
CA GLY A 62 -19.72 -21.44 8.37
C GLY A 62 -18.35 -21.74 8.99
N HIS A 63 -18.26 -22.88 9.69
CA HIS A 63 -17.06 -23.28 10.40
C HIS A 63 -15.81 -23.43 9.51
N ILE A 64 -15.96 -24.01 8.32
CA ILE A 64 -14.85 -24.15 7.35
C ILE A 64 -14.42 -22.79 6.83
N ARG A 65 -15.35 -21.85 6.61
CA ARG A 65 -14.98 -20.48 6.21
C ARG A 65 -14.16 -19.80 7.31
N ASP A 66 -14.59 -19.91 8.57
CA ASP A 66 -13.88 -19.32 9.71
C ASP A 66 -12.45 -19.87 9.81
N LEU A 67 -12.28 -21.20 9.67
CA LEU A 67 -10.96 -21.85 9.69
C LEU A 67 -10.07 -21.42 8.52
N LEU A 68 -10.63 -21.24 7.32
CA LEU A 68 -9.88 -20.72 6.17
C LEU A 68 -9.41 -19.28 6.42
N ASP A 69 -10.26 -18.44 7.01
CA ASP A 69 -9.93 -17.06 7.34
C ASP A 69 -8.82 -16.98 8.39
N ASP A 70 -8.90 -17.80 9.44
CA ASP A 70 -7.85 -17.90 10.47
C ASP A 70 -6.52 -18.41 9.90
N ARG A 71 -6.57 -19.41 9.00
CA ARG A 71 -5.40 -19.87 8.25
C ARG A 71 -4.79 -18.73 7.43
N ASN A 72 -5.61 -17.97 6.70
CA ASN A 72 -5.13 -16.88 5.84
C ASN A 72 -4.57 -15.71 6.66
N ARG A 73 -5.15 -15.42 7.83
CA ARG A 73 -4.64 -14.42 8.77
C ARG A 73 -3.29 -14.85 9.34
N SER A 74 -3.15 -16.12 9.74
CA SER A 74 -1.88 -16.62 10.27
C SER A 74 -0.77 -16.68 9.22
N THR A 75 -1.07 -17.02 7.96
CA THR A 75 -0.09 -16.98 6.87
C THR A 75 0.33 -15.54 6.54
N ASN A 76 -0.61 -14.60 6.48
CA ASN A 76 -0.30 -13.19 6.27
C ASN A 76 0.50 -12.60 7.43
N GLY A 77 0.13 -12.90 8.68
CA GLY A 77 0.87 -12.47 9.86
C GLY A 77 2.31 -12.99 9.88
N ARG A 78 2.53 -14.26 9.45
CA ARG A 78 3.90 -14.78 9.25
C ARG A 78 4.68 -13.98 8.21
N HIS A 79 4.05 -13.65 7.09
CA HIS A 79 4.68 -12.88 6.02
C HIS A 79 4.95 -11.41 6.37
N GLU A 80 4.18 -10.85 7.31
CA GLU A 80 4.39 -9.52 7.87
C GLU A 80 5.45 -9.53 8.99
N SER A 81 5.56 -10.63 9.72
CA SER A 81 6.61 -10.85 10.71
C SER A 81 7.98 -11.17 10.09
N ASP A 82 8.03 -11.55 8.81
CA ASP A 82 9.30 -11.72 8.11
C ASP A 82 10.02 -10.36 7.97
N ALA A 83 11.11 -10.22 8.72
CA ALA A 83 11.94 -9.02 8.74
C ALA A 83 12.41 -8.64 7.33
N THR A 84 12.67 -9.63 6.47
CA THR A 84 13.14 -9.40 5.10
C THR A 84 12.03 -8.79 4.24
N ALA A 85 10.83 -9.39 4.26
CA ALA A 85 9.67 -8.88 3.55
C ALA A 85 9.28 -7.47 4.00
N ARG A 86 9.38 -7.16 5.31
CA ARG A 86 9.13 -5.83 5.83
C ARG A 86 10.16 -4.81 5.35
N ALA A 87 11.45 -5.13 5.44
CA ALA A 87 12.53 -4.26 4.98
C ALA A 87 12.42 -3.94 3.48
N LEU A 88 12.08 -4.94 2.66
CA LEU A 88 11.87 -4.75 1.22
C LEU A 88 10.67 -3.84 0.92
N LYS A 89 9.53 -4.04 1.59
CA LYS A 89 8.36 -3.15 1.46
C LYS A 89 8.68 -1.71 1.84
N GLU A 90 9.42 -1.53 2.93
CA GLU A 90 9.83 -0.20 3.39
C GLU A 90 10.77 0.48 2.39
N ALA A 91 11.74 -0.25 1.84
CA ALA A 91 12.65 0.26 0.83
C ALA A 91 11.92 0.72 -0.44
N VAL A 92 10.92 -0.05 -0.91
CA VAL A 92 10.08 0.35 -2.05
C VAL A 92 9.32 1.63 -1.75
N LEU A 93 8.70 1.73 -0.58
CA LEU A 93 7.94 2.90 -0.16
C LEU A 93 8.84 4.16 -0.04
N GLN A 94 10.07 3.99 0.44
CA GLN A 94 11.05 5.08 0.47
C GLN A 94 11.44 5.51 -0.95
N ALA A 95 11.66 4.56 -1.88
CA ALA A 95 11.96 4.88 -3.28
C ALA A 95 10.81 5.66 -3.95
N GLU A 96 9.55 5.27 -3.70
CA GLU A 96 8.38 6.01 -4.20
C GLU A 96 8.33 7.45 -3.68
N LYS A 97 8.62 7.66 -2.39
CA LYS A 97 8.72 9.01 -1.81
C LYS A 97 9.82 9.85 -2.46
N VAL A 98 10.97 9.25 -2.76
CA VAL A 98 12.07 9.93 -3.46
C VAL A 98 11.65 10.32 -4.87
N VAL A 99 10.96 9.43 -5.60
CA VAL A 99 10.44 9.72 -6.93
C VAL A 99 9.43 10.87 -6.90
N GLU A 100 8.52 10.90 -5.93
CA GLU A 100 7.57 12.00 -5.78
C GLU A 100 8.25 13.33 -5.41
N ALA A 101 9.25 13.30 -4.51
CA ALA A 101 10.04 14.48 -4.19
C ALA A 101 10.79 15.02 -5.42
N ALA A 102 11.40 14.13 -6.21
CA ALA A 102 12.08 14.50 -7.45
C ALA A 102 11.10 15.11 -8.48
N ARG A 103 9.90 14.54 -8.64
CA ARG A 103 8.85 15.08 -9.51
C ARG A 103 8.41 16.47 -9.07
N LEU A 104 8.22 16.69 -7.77
CA LEU A 104 7.86 17.99 -7.22
C LEU A 104 8.94 19.03 -7.48
N ALA A 105 10.20 18.69 -7.21
CA ALA A 105 11.34 19.55 -7.47
C ALA A 105 11.44 19.95 -8.96
N MET A 106 11.23 19.01 -9.88
CA MET A 106 11.23 19.27 -11.31
C MET A 106 10.12 20.26 -11.72
N ARG A 107 8.91 20.12 -11.17
CA ARG A 107 7.80 21.06 -11.44
C ARG A 107 8.10 22.46 -10.93
N THR A 108 8.63 22.58 -9.72
CA THR A 108 8.99 23.88 -9.15
C THR A 108 10.10 24.55 -9.95
N TYR A 109 11.11 23.79 -10.38
CA TYR A 109 12.20 24.30 -11.21
C TYR A 109 11.72 24.79 -12.58
N ALA A 110 10.84 24.01 -13.24
CA ALA A 110 10.23 24.41 -14.51
C ALA A 110 9.39 25.70 -14.38
N GLY A 111 8.66 25.86 -13.27
CA GLY A 111 7.90 27.09 -12.97
C GLY A 111 8.78 28.32 -12.74
N VAL A 112 10.02 28.14 -12.25
CA VAL A 112 11.00 29.23 -12.11
C VAL A 112 11.59 29.63 -13.48
N SER A 113 11.81 28.65 -14.38
CA SER A 113 12.32 28.93 -15.73
C SER A 113 11.39 29.81 -16.58
N GLN A 114 10.07 29.74 -16.36
CA GLN A 114 9.10 30.58 -17.08
C GLN A 114 8.96 32.02 -16.56
N LYS A 115 9.58 32.39 -15.42
CA LYS A 115 9.57 33.78 -14.89
C LYS A 115 10.78 34.64 -15.28
N SER A 116 11.71 34.11 -16.07
CA SER A 116 12.87 34.87 -16.60
C SER A 116 12.63 35.52 -17.97
N GLY A 117 11.37 35.78 -18.33
CA GLY A 117 11.02 36.67 -19.43
C GLY A 117 10.69 38.07 -18.91
N VAL A 118 11.51 39.06 -19.31
CA VAL A 118 11.33 40.52 -19.19
C VAL A 118 11.92 41.20 -17.93
N ALA A 119 13.20 41.56 -18.01
CA ALA A 119 13.69 42.94 -17.94
C ALA A 119 15.23 42.94 -18.04
N ALA A 120 15.74 43.19 -19.25
CA ALA A 120 17.14 43.53 -19.45
C ALA A 120 17.39 44.92 -18.85
N VAL A 121 18.19 45.00 -17.79
CA VAL A 121 18.86 46.23 -17.38
C VAL A 121 20.35 45.92 -17.18
N ASN A 122 21.16 46.57 -18.00
CA ASN A 122 22.61 46.48 -18.01
C ASN A 122 23.20 46.87 -16.66
N SER A 123 24.12 46.07 -16.11
CA SER A 123 25.30 46.59 -15.41
C SER A 123 26.32 45.49 -15.15
N ALA A 124 27.53 45.74 -15.64
CA ALA A 124 28.71 44.90 -15.48
C ALA A 124 29.16 44.83 -14.01
N LYS A 125 29.55 43.63 -13.55
CA LYS A 125 30.75 43.40 -12.72
C LYS A 125 31.08 41.90 -12.61
N LYS A 126 32.38 41.62 -12.70
CA LYS A 126 33.01 40.28 -12.66
C LYS A 126 33.19 39.77 -11.22
N ASN A 127 33.10 38.44 -11.12
CA ASN A 127 33.74 37.48 -10.20
C ASN A 127 33.39 37.49 -8.70
N GLY A 128 33.02 36.31 -8.19
CA GLY A 128 33.24 35.95 -6.78
C GLY A 128 32.28 34.91 -6.19
N PHE A 129 32.75 33.66 -6.15
CA PHE A 129 32.25 32.48 -5.43
C PHE A 129 31.48 32.73 -4.12
N ALA A 130 30.27 32.16 -3.98
CA ALA A 130 29.74 31.66 -2.71
C ALA A 130 28.55 30.74 -2.97
N ALA A 131 28.74 29.45 -2.72
CA ALA A 131 27.66 28.51 -2.52
C ALA A 131 26.88 28.91 -1.26
N ARG A 132 25.55 29.00 -1.37
CA ARG A 132 24.64 28.87 -0.23
C ARG A 132 23.48 28.00 -0.67
N GLU A 133 23.46 26.78 -0.14
CA GLU A 133 22.23 26.04 0.06
C GLU A 133 21.38 26.82 1.08
N ASP A 134 20.09 26.98 0.81
CA ASP A 134 19.04 27.15 1.82
C ASP A 134 17.69 26.97 1.11
N PHE A 135 17.01 25.85 1.41
CA PHE A 135 15.64 25.59 0.98
C PHE A 135 14.77 25.64 2.24
N ASP A 136 13.96 26.69 2.39
CA ASP A 136 12.89 26.73 3.40
C ASP A 136 11.57 27.14 2.76
N VAL A 137 10.60 26.24 2.88
CA VAL A 137 9.19 26.47 2.57
C VAL A 137 8.53 27.15 3.76
N ALA A 138 7.70 28.15 3.42
CA ALA A 138 6.73 28.89 4.25
C ALA A 138 7.26 30.12 5.00
N GLY A 139 6.95 31.31 4.47
CA GLY A 139 6.84 32.54 5.26
C GLY A 139 7.67 33.73 4.79
N LEU A 140 7.27 34.33 3.66
CA LEU A 140 7.34 35.76 3.33
C LEU A 140 8.40 36.65 4.05
N SER A 141 9.44 37.00 3.28
CA SER A 141 10.28 38.22 3.37
C SER A 141 10.82 38.62 4.74
N ARG A 142 12.01 38.12 5.10
CA ARG A 142 12.91 38.87 5.99
C ARG A 142 13.88 39.67 5.12
N ARG A 143 13.66 40.98 5.02
CA ARG A 143 14.71 41.91 4.54
C ARG A 143 15.80 41.90 5.61
N GLY A 144 17.06 41.77 5.19
CA GLY A 144 18.21 41.72 6.09
C GLY A 144 18.30 42.95 7.01
N PRO A 145 19.16 42.89 8.05
CA PRO A 145 19.20 43.89 9.12
C PRO A 145 19.35 45.29 8.56
N THR A 146 18.48 46.19 8.99
CA THR A 146 18.47 47.56 8.49
C THR A 146 19.65 48.34 9.09
N SER A 147 20.13 49.40 8.43
CA SER A 147 21.23 50.23 8.96
C SER A 147 20.97 50.75 10.38
N ARG A 148 19.68 50.85 10.77
CA ARG A 148 19.20 51.25 12.09
C ARG A 148 19.45 50.19 13.18
N GLU A 149 19.41 48.91 12.83
CA GLU A 149 19.72 47.80 13.77
C GLU A 149 21.22 47.60 13.92
N LEU A 150 22.00 47.93 12.88
CA LEU A 150 23.47 47.86 12.91
C LEU A 150 24.12 49.02 13.69
N SER A 151 23.42 50.15 13.87
CA SER A 151 23.93 51.31 14.60
C SER A 151 23.73 51.24 16.12
N GLY A 152 23.09 50.19 16.65
CA GLY A 152 22.99 49.95 18.10
C GLY A 152 22.05 50.90 18.86
N GLU A 153 21.14 51.58 18.17
CA GLU A 153 20.15 52.47 18.80
C GLU A 153 18.96 51.69 19.39
N MET A 154 19.19 50.98 20.50
CA MET A 154 18.13 50.39 21.32
C MET A 154 17.79 51.34 22.46
N GLY A 155 16.94 52.33 22.20
CA GLY A 155 16.47 53.21 23.28
C GLY A 155 15.45 54.25 22.83
N GLY A 156 14.17 53.99 23.12
CA GLY A 156 13.15 55.04 23.05
C GLY A 156 11.72 54.56 22.90
N ASP A 157 11.26 53.65 23.78
CA ASP A 157 9.83 53.60 24.08
C ASP A 157 9.44 54.93 24.75
N THR A 158 8.39 55.58 24.25
CA THR A 158 7.18 55.95 25.01
C THR A 158 6.46 57.12 24.33
N VAL A 159 5.29 56.83 23.75
CA VAL A 159 4.17 57.76 23.88
C VAL A 159 3.05 57.00 24.57
N ARG A 160 2.86 57.35 25.84
CA ARG A 160 1.60 57.20 26.57
C ARG A 160 0.60 58.23 26.04
N VAL A 161 -0.67 57.86 26.22
CA VAL A 161 -1.94 58.60 26.01
C VAL A 161 -2.51 58.44 24.61
#